data_AF-M5NX72-F1
#
_entry.id   AF-M5NX72-F1
#
_cell.length_a   1.000
_cell.length_b   1.000
_cell.length_c   1.000
_cell.angle_alpha   90.00
_cell.angle_beta   90.00
_cell.angle_gamma   90.00
#
_symmetry.space_group_name_H-M   'P 1'
#
loop_
_entity.id
_entity.type
_entity.pdbx_description
1 polymer ?
#
loop_
_entity_poly.entity_id
_entity_poly.type
_entity_poly.pdbx_seq_one_letter_code
_entity_poly.pdbx_strand_id
1 'polypeptide(L)' 'MAKGRSSKKVNQVNLKGFLDMDLMEITEQTKEDEYTYDLRERLYEFNGKNVSITIKEENELPVKEDE' A
#
# COMPACT_ATOMS: atom_id res chain seq x y z
N MET A 1 4.68 -0.05 36.67
CA MET A 1 4.81 0.90 35.54
C MET A 1 3.53 0.86 34.73
N ALA A 2 2.70 1.89 34.80
CA ALA A 2 1.47 1.96 34.01
C ALA A 2 1.85 2.26 32.55
N LYS A 3 1.62 1.31 31.63
CA LYS A 3 1.60 1.57 30.19
C LYS A 3 0.40 2.48 29.92
N GLY A 4 0.61 3.79 30.01
CA GLY A 4 -0.36 4.77 29.55
C GLY A 4 -0.65 4.46 28.08
N ARG A 5 -1.91 4.16 27.75
CA ARG A 5 -2.35 4.10 26.36
C ARG A 5 -2.18 5.50 25.81
N SER A 6 -1.13 5.71 25.02
CA SER A 6 -0.95 6.95 24.27
C SER A 6 -2.08 7.01 23.24
N SER A 7 -3.10 7.79 23.57
CA SER A 7 -4.23 8.04 22.66
C SER A 7 -3.71 8.91 21.52
N LYS A 8 -3.48 8.30 20.36
CA LYS A 8 -3.18 9.00 19.11
C LYS A 8 -4.25 8.66 18.07
N LYS A 9 -4.69 9.67 17.32
CA LYS A 9 -5.57 9.46 16.17
C LYS A 9 -4.69 9.12 14.96
N VAL A 10 -4.88 7.92 14.41
CA VAL A 10 -4.11 7.43 13.26
C VAL A 10 -5.03 7.46 12.03
N ASN A 11 -4.56 8.07 10.94
CA ASN A 11 -5.17 7.92 9.63
C ASN A 11 -4.19 7.14 8.75
N GLN A 12 -4.65 6.08 8.10
CA GLN A 12 -3.83 5.17 7.31
C GLN A 12 -4.59 4.71 6.07
N VAL A 13 -3.93 4.69 4.92
CA VAL A 13 -4.42 4.14 3.66
C VAL A 13 -3.53 2.98 3.28
N ASN A 14 -4.12 1.84 2.92
CA ASN A 14 -3.42 0.66 2.39
C ASN A 14 -3.93 0.39 0.99
N LEU A 15 -3.01 0.30 0.02
CA LEU A 15 -3.31 -0.03 -1.37
C LEU A 15 -2.47 -1.27 -1.72
N LYS A 16 -3.08 -2.24 -2.40
CA LYS A 16 -2.42 -3.46 -2.87
C LYS A 16 -2.84 -3.70 -4.30
N GLY A 17 -1.86 -3.83 -5.19
CA GLY A 17 -2.12 -4.05 -6.61
C GLY A 17 -0.87 -3.84 -7.44
N PHE A 18 -1.05 -3.88 -8.75
CA PHE A 18 -0.03 -3.49 -9.71
C PHE A 18 0.18 -1.98 -9.64
N LEU A 19 1.42 -1.54 -9.45
CA LEU A 19 1.78 -0.13 -9.41
C LEU A 19 2.25 0.34 -10.79
N ASP A 20 1.50 1.25 -11.40
CA ASP A 20 1.92 1.98 -12.60
C ASP A 20 2.34 3.40 -12.20
N MET A 21 3.65 3.68 -12.27
CA MET A 21 4.22 4.97 -11.90
C MET A 21 4.09 6.03 -13.00
N ASP A 22 3.89 5.64 -14.25
CA ASP A 22 3.72 6.58 -15.36
C ASP A 22 2.32 7.20 -15.32
N LEU A 23 1.32 6.37 -15.02
CA LEU A 23 -0.06 6.80 -14.79
C LEU A 23 -0.32 7.27 -13.35
N MET A 24 0.54 6.90 -12.40
CA MET A 24 0.36 7.11 -10.96
C MET A 24 -0.90 6.42 -10.43
N GLU A 25 -1.07 5.15 -10.79
CA GLU A 25 -2.23 4.34 -10.43
C GLU A 25 -1.81 3.02 -9.76
N ILE A 26 -2.68 2.50 -8.90
CA ILE A 26 -2.58 1.14 -8.37
C ILE A 26 -3.80 0.35 -8.80
N THR A 27 -3.60 -0.74 -9.52
CA THR A 27 -4.68 -1.61 -10.02
C THR A 27 -4.72 -2.91 -9.23
N GLU A 28 -5.79 -3.11 -8.49
CA GLU A 28 -6.07 -4.33 -7.73
C GLU A 28 -6.99 -5.25 -8.52
N GLN A 29 -6.45 -6.39 -8.96
CA GLN A 29 -7.26 -7.43 -9.58
C GLN A 29 -7.77 -8.39 -8.50
N THR A 30 -9.08 -8.46 -8.33
CA THR A 30 -9.74 -9.42 -7.43
C THR A 30 -10.39 -10.55 -8.23
N LYS A 31 -10.99 -11.53 -7.54
CA LYS A 31 -11.73 -12.60 -8.22
C LYS A 31 -13.02 -12.13 -8.90
N GLU A 32 -13.54 -10.98 -8.47
CA GLU A 32 -14.86 -10.47 -8.86
C GLU A 32 -14.73 -9.31 -9.84
N ASP A 33 -13.76 -8.43 -9.62
CA ASP A 33 -13.58 -7.20 -10.39
C ASP A 33 -12.14 -6.66 -10.35
N GLU A 34 -11.90 -5.63 -11.15
CA GLU A 34 -10.67 -4.86 -11.19
C GLU A 34 -10.90 -3.45 -10.65
N TYR A 35 -10.14 -3.07 -9.62
CA TYR A 35 -10.23 -1.75 -9.00
C TYR A 35 -8.98 -0.93 -9.31
N THR A 36 -9.16 0.24 -9.91
CA THR A 36 -8.06 1.19 -10.13
C THR A 36 -8.14 2.31 -9.11
N TYR A 37 -7.02 2.60 -8.45
CA TYR A 37 -6.88 3.66 -7.46
C TYR A 37 -5.86 4.70 -7.95
N ASP A 38 -6.26 5.98 -8.02
CA ASP A 38 -5.33 7.09 -8.28
C ASP A 38 -4.40 7.28 -7.06
N LEU A 39 -3.11 6.94 -7.23
CA LEU A 39 -2.12 7.05 -6.17
C LEU A 39 -1.79 8.52 -5.86
N ARG A 40 -1.81 9.40 -6.87
CA ARG A 40 -1.50 10.82 -6.70
C ARG A 40 -2.52 11.49 -5.81
N GLU A 41 -3.82 11.28 -6.05
CA GLU A 41 -4.89 11.82 -5.21
C GLU A 41 -4.75 11.34 -3.75
N ARG A 42 -4.49 10.04 -3.55
CA ARG A 42 -4.32 9.47 -2.20
C ARG A 42 -3.11 10.01 -1.48
N LEU A 43 -1.97 10.22 -2.16
CA LEU A 43 -0.81 10.86 -1.57
C LEU A 43 -1.07 12.33 -1.25
N TYR A 44 -1.88 13.02 -2.06
CA TYR A 44 -2.18 14.44 -1.86
C TYR A 44 -2.97 14.70 -0.57
N GLU A 45 -3.79 13.76 -0.10
CA GLU A 45 -4.49 13.85 1.20
C GLU A 45 -3.52 14.01 2.40
N PHE A 46 -2.28 13.53 2.23
CA PHE A 46 -1.22 13.58 3.23
C PHE A 46 -0.19 14.69 2.99
N ASN A 47 -0.34 15.46 1.91
CA ASN A 47 0.58 16.54 1.58
C ASN A 47 0.72 17.55 2.73
N GLY A 48 1.96 17.95 3.02
CA GLY A 48 2.29 18.87 4.10
C GLY A 48 2.22 18.29 5.53
N LYS A 49 2.05 16.98 5.70
CA LYS A 49 1.98 16.31 7.00
C LYS A 49 3.17 15.35 7.21
N ASN A 50 3.50 15.08 8.47
CA ASN A 50 4.47 14.05 8.80
C ASN A 50 3.84 12.66 8.62
N VAL A 51 4.40 11.86 7.71
CA VAL A 51 3.89 10.53 7.36
C VAL A 51 4.98 9.47 7.40
N SER A 52 4.53 8.22 7.48
CA SER A 52 5.35 7.03 7.25
C SER A 52 4.80 6.33 6.02
N ILE A 53 5.64 6.05 5.04
CA ILE A 53 5.27 5.34 3.81
C ILE A 53 5.97 3.98 3.83
N THR A 54 5.22 2.92 3.52
CA THR A 54 5.74 1.56 3.42
C THR A 54 5.43 1.03 2.03
N ILE A 55 6.46 0.62 1.29
CA ILE A 55 6.35 -0.05 -0.02
C ILE A 55 6.86 -1.47 0.18
N LYS A 56 6.06 -2.47 -0.19
CA LYS A 56 6.39 -3.88 -0.02
C LYS A 56 6.10 -4.63 -1.32
N GLU A 57 7.09 -5.37 -1.78
CA GLU A 57 6.99 -6.30 -2.91
C GLU A 57 7.32 -7.70 -2.39
N GLU A 58 6.49 -8.68 -2.71
CA GLU A 58 6.69 -10.09 -2.36
C GLU A 58 6.77 -10.89 -3.64
N ASN A 59 7.94 -11.46 -3.92
CA ASN A 59 8.19 -12.30 -5.08
C ASN A 59 8.30 -13.76 -4.64
N GLU A 60 7.76 -14.68 -5.43
CA GLU A 60 7.94 -16.11 -5.17
C GLU A 60 9.42 -16.48 -5.35
N LEU A 61 9.89 -17.37 -4.48
CA LEU A 61 11.23 -17.94 -4.64
C LEU A 61 11.22 -18.87 -5.86
N PRO A 62 12.28 -18.86 -6.67
CA PRO A 62 12.39 -19.79 -7.80
C PRO A 62 12.31 -21.22 -7.26
N VAL A 63 11.33 -21.97 -7.73
CA VAL A 63 11.23 -23.41 -7.45
C VAL A 63 12.42 -24.05 -8.17
N LYS A 64 13.30 -24.75 -7.44
CA LYS A 64 14.25 -25.64 -8.11
C LYS A 64 13.43 -26.66 -8.87
N GLU A 65 13.71 -26.82 -10.17
CA GLU A 65 13.13 -27.90 -10.96
C GLU A 65 13.39 -29.21 -10.21
N ASP A 66 12.32 -29.84 -9.73
CA ASP A 66 12.38 -31.22 -9.29
C ASP A 66 12.69 -32.03 -10.56
N GLU A 67 13.90 -32.62 -10.61
CA GLU A 67 14.32 -33.58 -11.65
C GLU A 67 13.32 -34.72 -11.83
#